data_AF-A0A482ZJ41-F1
#
_entry.id   AF-A0A482ZJ41-F1
#
_cell.length_a   1.000
_cell.length_b   1.000
_cell.length_c   1.000
_cell.angle_alpha   90.00
_cell.angle_beta   90.00
_cell.angle_gamma   90.00
#
_symmetry.space_group_name_H-M   'P 1'
#
loop_
_entity.id
_entity.type
_entity.pdbx_description
1 polymer ?
#
loop_
_entity_poly.entity_id
_entity_poly.type
_entity_poly.pdbx_seq_one_letter_code
_entity_poly.pdbx_strand_id
1 'polypeptide(L)' 'MDTCTTDAIQEAMSHSTKMMGVSLLKAKQQEAIISFMEGKDVFVSLPTGYGKSMIYCLLPLIFDRLKGM' A
#
# COMPACT_ATOMS: atom_id res chain seq x y z
N MET A 1 15.40 -5.03 -10.95
CA MET A 1 14.17 -4.94 -10.11
C MET A 1 13.39 -6.19 -10.41
N ASP A 2 13.30 -7.08 -9.43
CA ASP A 2 12.69 -8.39 -9.63
C ASP A 2 11.18 -8.23 -9.63
N THR A 3 10.53 -8.55 -10.75
CA THR A 3 9.07 -8.48 -10.94
C THR A 3 8.30 -9.18 -9.80
N CYS A 4 8.93 -10.20 -9.22
CA CYS A 4 8.43 -10.97 -8.08
C CYS A 4 8.10 -10.12 -6.83
N THR A 5 8.86 -9.06 -6.53
CA THR A 5 8.63 -8.25 -5.33
C THR A 5 7.39 -7.36 -5.48
N THR A 6 7.18 -6.78 -6.65
CA THR A 6 6.00 -5.95 -6.94
C THR A 6 4.71 -6.78 -6.89
N ASP A 7 4.75 -8.01 -7.42
CA ASP A 7 3.59 -8.92 -7.42
C ASP A 7 3.17 -9.30 -6.00
N ALA A 8 4.13 -9.59 -5.11
CA ALA A 8 3.85 -9.90 -3.71
C ALA A 8 3.22 -8.71 -2.97
N ILE A 9 3.71 -7.48 -3.22
CA ILE A 9 3.14 -6.26 -2.64
C ILE A 9 1.71 -6.05 -3.14
N GLN A 10 1.43 -6.33 -4.42
CA GLN A 10 0.08 -6.25 -4.98
C GLN A 10 -0.88 -7.27 -4.38
N GLU A 11 -0.43 -8.51 -4.17
CA GLU A 11 -1.24 -9.53 -3.48
C GLU A 11 -1.57 -9.09 -2.04
N ALA A 12 -0.56 -8.64 -1.29
CA ALA A 12 -0.73 -8.16 0.07
C ALA A 12 -1.69 -6.96 0.13
N MET A 13 -1.55 -5.99 -0.79
CA MET A 13 -2.51 -4.88 -0.92
C MET A 13 -3.94 -5.37 -1.15
N SER A 14 -4.15 -6.29 -2.10
CA SER A 14 -5.46 -6.85 -2.42
C SER A 14 -6.10 -7.56 -1.22
N HIS A 15 -5.30 -8.25 -0.42
CA HIS A 15 -5.74 -8.87 0.83
C HIS A 15 -6.14 -7.81 1.87
N SER A 16 -5.26 -6.84 2.13
CA SER A 16 -5.50 -5.79 3.13
C SER A 16 -6.69 -4.90 2.79
N THR A 17 -6.93 -4.58 1.51
CA THR A 17 -8.10 -3.79 1.10
C THR A 17 -9.41 -4.56 1.30
N LYS A 18 -9.42 -5.87 1.03
CA LYS A 18 -10.58 -6.73 1.32
C LYS A 18 -10.89 -6.80 2.81
N MET A 19 -9.88 -6.93 3.67
CA MET A 19 -10.06 -6.92 5.13
C MET A 19 -10.68 -5.61 5.64
N MET A 20 -10.30 -4.48 5.03
CA MET A 20 -10.79 -3.14 5.39
C MET A 20 -12.16 -2.80 4.78
N GLY A 21 -12.76 -3.69 3.97
CA GLY A 21 -14.00 -3.40 3.25
C GLY A 21 -13.85 -2.31 2.17
N VAL A 22 -12.63 -2.09 1.67
CA VAL A 22 -12.32 -1.08 0.66
C VAL A 22 -12.24 -1.74 -0.72
N SER A 23 -13.04 -1.26 -1.66
CA SER A 23 -13.18 -1.87 -2.99
C SER A 23 -11.99 -1.62 -3.92
N LEU A 24 -11.41 -0.41 -3.91
CA LEU A 24 -10.27 -0.07 -4.77
C LEU A 24 -9.45 1.09 -4.22
N LEU A 25 -8.12 1.00 -4.33
CA LEU A 25 -7.22 2.11 -4.04
C LEU A 25 -7.08 3.04 -5.24
N LYS A 26 -6.93 4.33 -4.96
CA LYS A 26 -6.61 5.33 -5.98
C LYS A 26 -5.16 5.15 -6.44
N ALA A 27 -4.88 5.49 -7.70
CA ALA A 27 -3.54 5.33 -8.29
C ALA A 27 -2.41 5.93 -7.43
N LYS A 28 -2.59 7.14 -6.90
CA LYS A 28 -1.57 7.78 -6.04
C LYS A 28 -1.42 7.14 -4.66
N GLN A 29 -2.45 6.46 -4.15
CA GLN A 29 -2.33 5.67 -2.92
C GLN A 29 -1.51 4.41 -3.19
N GLN A 30 -1.77 3.72 -4.30
CA GLN A 30 -1.01 2.52 -4.70
C GLN A 30 0.45 2.86 -4.95
N GLU A 31 0.72 3.94 -5.69
CA GLU A 31 2.08 4.41 -5.99
C GLU A 31 2.87 4.72 -4.71
N ALA A 32 2.25 5.38 -3.73
CA ALA A 32 2.87 5.69 -2.45
C ALA A 32 3.19 4.43 -1.63
N ILE A 33 2.25 3.48 -1.57
CA ILE A 33 2.44 2.20 -0.87
C ILE A 33 3.56 1.40 -1.53
N ILE A 34 3.52 1.20 -2.85
CA ILE A 34 4.53 0.44 -3.59
C ILE A 34 5.91 1.08 -3.39
N SER A 35 6.02 2.40 -3.57
CA SER A 35 7.29 3.11 -3.38
C SER A 35 7.87 2.94 -1.98
N PHE A 36 7.02 3.00 -0.95
CA PHE A 36 7.44 2.80 0.43
C PHE A 36 7.87 1.36 0.69
N MET A 37 7.11 0.37 0.19
CA MET A 37 7.41 -1.05 0.35
C MET A 37 8.66 -1.50 -0.42
N GLU A 38 9.07 -0.75 -1.45
CA GLU A 38 10.36 -0.89 -2.13
C GLU A 38 11.54 -0.32 -1.32
N GLY A 39 11.29 0.21 -0.12
CA GLY A 39 12.32 0.75 0.78
C GLY A 39 12.74 2.19 0.46
N LYS A 40 11.93 2.95 -0.29
CA LYS A 40 12.17 4.36 -0.57
C LYS A 40 11.55 5.24 0.52
N ASP A 41 12.18 6.37 0.80
CA ASP A 41 11.54 7.44 1.56
C ASP A 41 10.45 8.10 0.70
N VAL A 42 9.22 8.16 1.21
CA VAL A 42 8.06 8.66 0.45
C VAL A 42 7.44 9.87 1.13
N PHE A 43 7.45 11.00 0.44
CA PHE A 43 6.68 12.19 0.81
C PHE A 43 5.37 12.25 0.01
N VAL A 44 4.23 12.12 0.69
CA VAL A 44 2.91 12.12 0.05
C VAL A 44 2.24 13.50 0.19
N SER A 45 2.24 14.27 -0.89
CA SER A 45 1.50 15.53 -0.99
C SER A 45 0.24 15.36 -1.85
N LEU A 46 -0.89 15.13 -1.20
CA LEU A 46 -2.19 14.94 -1.86
C LEU A 46 -3.28 15.83 -1.20
N PRO A 47 -4.27 16.33 -1.97
CA PRO A 47 -5.33 17.19 -1.45
C PRO A 47 -6.08 16.62 -0.25
N THR A 48 -6.73 17.49 0.53
CA THR A 48 -7.73 17.07 1.53
C THR A 48 -8.86 16.30 0.85
N GLY A 49 -9.41 15.29 1.54
CA GLY A 49 -10.43 14.41 0.95
C GLY A 49 -9.92 13.39 -0.07
N TYR A 50 -8.64 13.43 -0.48
CA TYR A 50 -8.11 12.40 -1.38
C TYR A 50 -8.06 11.01 -0.74
N GLY A 51 -7.99 10.94 0.60
CA GLY A 51 -7.91 9.69 1.35
C GLY A 51 -6.48 9.27 1.68
N LYS A 52 -5.56 10.22 1.88
CA LYS A 52 -4.16 9.96 2.26
C LYS A 52 -4.03 9.11 3.54
N SER A 53 -4.96 9.22 4.50
CA SER A 53 -4.98 8.36 5.70
C SER A 53 -5.03 6.86 5.37
N MET A 54 -5.67 6.48 4.25
CA MET A 54 -5.76 5.09 3.82
C MET A 54 -4.38 4.48 3.55
N ILE A 55 -3.43 5.27 3.06
CA ILE A 55 -2.05 4.82 2.82
C ILE A 55 -1.44 4.34 4.13
N TYR A 56 -1.48 5.20 5.15
CA TYR A 56 -0.92 4.89 6.47
C TYR A 56 -1.68 3.81 7.23
N CYS A 57 -2.99 3.65 7.01
CA CYS A 57 -3.76 2.56 7.59
C CYS A 57 -3.44 1.18 6.98
N LEU A 58 -3.13 1.13 5.68
CA LEU A 58 -2.86 -0.13 4.99
C LEU A 58 -1.43 -0.61 5.15
N LEU A 59 -0.46 0.29 5.31
CA LEU A 59 0.95 -0.05 5.43
C LEU A 59 1.24 -1.13 6.49
N PRO A 60 0.72 -1.05 7.74
CA PRO A 60 0.93 -2.11 8.73
C PRO A 60 0.36 -3.46 8.27
N LEU A 61 -0.86 -3.49 7.75
CA LEU A 61 -1.52 -4.73 7.30
C LEU A 61 -0.75 -5.40 6.16
N ILE A 62 -0.19 -4.61 5.25
CA ILE A 62 0.63 -5.10 4.14
C ILE A 62 1.96 -5.62 4.67
N PHE A 63 2.55 -4.93 5.64
CA PHE A 63 3.81 -5.32 6.27
C PHE A 63 3.66 -6.66 7.02
N ASP A 64 2.62 -6.80 7.84
CA ASP A 64 2.32 -8.03 8.58
C ASP A 64 2.13 -9.21 7.62
N ARG A 65 1.43 -8.99 6.50
CA ARG A 65 1.23 -10.00 5.47
C ARG A 65 2.53 -10.46 4.79
N LEU A 66 3.46 -9.55 4.54
CA LEU A 66 4.71 -9.84 3.83
C LEU A 66 5.85 -10.29 4.74
N LYS A 67 5.86 -9.86 5.99
CA LYS A 67 6.95 -10.13 6.95
C LYS A 67 6.55 -11.08 8.07
N GLY A 68 5.27 -11.46 8.18
CA GLY A 68 4.80 -12.49 9.10
C GLY A 68 5.08 -12.19 10.57
N MET A 69 4.96 -10.93 10.98
CA MET A 69 4.92 -10.58 12.41
C MET A 69 3.49 -10.73 12.95
#